data_AF-A0A964L2W9-F1
#
_entry.id   AF-A0A964L2W9-F1
#
_cell.length_a   1.000
_cell.length_b   1.000
_cell.length_c   1.000
_cell.angle_alpha   90.00
_cell.angle_beta   90.00
_cell.angle_gamma   90.00
#
_symmetry.space_group_name_H-M   'P 1'
#
loop_
_entity.id
_entity.type
_entity.pdbx_description
1 polymer ?
#
loop_
_entity_poly.entity_id
_entity_poly.type
_entity_poly.pdbx_seq_one_letter_code
_entity_poly.pdbx_strand_id
1 'polypeptide(L)'
;MDTGANLRDTRTIMAAKAVLTKAARSFGSAIEESQSDAERFGMWLTGEGPTFWEGQRRKLTEKLNIDRAALFRKQIQMTADGRPPSTVDEKKAVVRAEHAVRHAEHCLRELRRWSIEYQRVLAQFRAGMGPLSTYVDQIVPAAVIALNRMAESIDAYISTAPAAVDDTAQTAGDQTAIRDPASAQQPDQSMRRGGSDARPENPPNE
;
A
#
# COMPACT_ATOMS: atom_id res chain seq x y z
N MET A 1 -11.79 7.08 -23.91
CA MET A 1 -11.22 7.29 -25.27
C MET A 1 -9.97 6.44 -25.32
N ASP A 2 -10.17 5.20 -25.73
CA ASP A 2 -9.17 4.14 -25.76
C ASP A 2 -8.30 4.29 -26.99
N THR A 3 -7.22 5.06 -26.86
CA THR A 3 -6.08 4.92 -27.77
C THR A 3 -5.27 3.76 -27.22
N GLY A 4 -5.51 2.57 -27.77
CA GLY A 4 -4.69 1.39 -27.48
C GLY A 4 -3.22 1.75 -27.59
N ALA A 5 -2.51 1.72 -26.46
CA ALA A 5 -1.09 2.06 -26.38
C ALA A 5 -0.34 1.13 -27.34
N ASN A 6 0.06 1.65 -28.49
CA ASN A 6 0.72 0.89 -29.52
C ASN A 6 2.11 0.51 -28.98
N LEU A 7 2.32 -0.77 -28.66
CA LEU A 7 3.55 -1.36 -28.08
C LEU A 7 4.81 -1.17 -28.96
N ARG A 8 4.73 -0.38 -30.03
CA ARG A 8 5.78 -0.05 -30.99
C ARG A 8 6.52 1.26 -30.69
N ASP A 9 6.04 2.06 -29.74
CA ASP A 9 6.69 3.33 -29.39
C ASP A 9 7.64 3.15 -28.19
N THR A 10 8.94 3.29 -28.44
CA THR A 10 10.00 3.28 -27.41
C THR A 10 9.66 4.22 -26.24
N ARG A 11 8.93 5.31 -26.50
CA ARG A 11 8.48 6.24 -25.45
C ARG A 11 7.58 5.60 -24.41
N THR A 12 6.72 4.65 -24.77
CA THR A 12 5.82 3.99 -23.81
C THR A 12 6.60 3.13 -22.82
N ILE A 13 7.63 2.41 -23.30
CA ILE A 13 8.52 1.61 -22.45
C ILE A 13 9.31 2.52 -21.50
N MET A 14 9.83 3.64 -22.01
CA MET A 14 10.57 4.61 -21.20
C MET A 14 9.67 5.30 -20.16
N ALA A 15 8.42 5.60 -20.50
CA ALA A 15 7.42 6.11 -19.55
C ALA A 15 7.09 5.08 -18.47
N ALA A 16 6.88 3.81 -18.83
CA ALA A 16 6.64 2.73 -17.89
C ALA A 16 7.82 2.53 -16.92
N LYS A 17 9.06 2.56 -17.43
CA LYS A 17 10.29 2.56 -16.61
C LYS A 17 10.29 3.73 -15.63
N ALA A 18 10.00 4.95 -16.08
CA ALA A 18 9.99 6.12 -15.22
C ALA A 18 8.97 6.01 -14.09
N VAL A 19 7.76 5.53 -14.40
CA VAL A 19 6.70 5.27 -13.40
C VAL A 19 7.13 4.18 -12.41
N LEU A 20 7.70 3.08 -12.90
CA LEU A 20 8.15 1.97 -12.06
C LEU A 20 9.26 2.39 -11.09
N THR A 21 10.27 3.12 -11.57
CA THR A 21 11.36 3.63 -10.72
C THR A 21 10.84 4.63 -9.68
N LYS A 22 9.91 5.51 -10.08
CA LYS A 22 9.28 6.46 -9.15
C LYS A 22 8.47 5.73 -8.07
N ALA A 23 7.68 4.73 -8.47
CA ALA A 23 6.90 3.92 -7.55
C ALA A 23 7.81 3.18 -6.56
N ALA A 24 8.87 2.54 -7.03
CA ALA A 24 9.82 1.81 -6.18
C ALA A 24 10.49 2.72 -5.15
N ARG A 25 10.92 3.93 -5.54
CA ARG A 25 11.45 4.91 -4.59
C ARG A 25 10.43 5.31 -3.53
N SER A 26 9.18 5.54 -3.95
CA SER A 26 8.09 5.90 -3.02
C SER A 26 7.79 4.77 -2.05
N PHE A 27 7.74 3.53 -2.52
CA PHE A 27 7.50 2.36 -1.68
C PHE A 27 8.68 2.11 -0.73
N GLY A 28 9.93 2.18 -1.20
CA GLY A 28 11.12 2.04 -0.36
C GLY A 28 11.11 3.04 0.80
N SER A 29 10.87 4.32 0.49
CA SER A 29 10.76 5.37 1.53
C SER A 29 9.64 5.10 2.52
N ALA A 30 8.45 4.69 2.06
CA ALA A 30 7.31 4.43 2.94
C ALA A 30 7.54 3.20 3.84
N ILE A 31 8.21 2.17 3.31
CA ILE A 31 8.60 0.98 4.06
C ILE A 31 9.57 1.35 5.18
N GLU A 32 10.64 2.07 4.85
CA GLU A 32 11.65 2.52 5.82
C GLU A 32 11.04 3.43 6.89
N GLU A 33 10.20 4.40 6.51
CA GLU A 33 9.51 5.29 7.45
C GLU A 33 8.62 4.49 8.41
N SER A 34 7.81 3.57 7.88
CA SER A 34 6.94 2.74 8.71
C SER A 34 7.71 1.82 9.67
N GLN A 35 8.86 1.30 9.24
CA GLN A 35 9.74 0.49 10.10
C GLN A 35 10.38 1.35 11.18
N SER A 36 10.88 2.54 10.83
CA SER A 36 11.49 3.47 11.77
C SER A 36 10.49 3.92 12.84
N ASP A 37 9.26 4.25 12.45
CA ASP A 37 8.19 4.63 13.38
C ASP A 37 7.82 3.49 14.34
N ALA A 38 7.70 2.26 13.81
CA ALA A 38 7.42 1.08 14.62
C ALA A 38 8.55 0.81 15.63
N GLU A 39 9.81 0.97 15.23
CA GLU A 39 10.97 0.81 16.12
C GLU A 39 11.01 1.90 17.19
N ARG A 40 10.79 3.15 16.79
CA ARG A 40 10.74 4.30 17.70
C ARG A 40 9.65 4.12 18.76
N PHE A 41 8.47 3.64 18.37
CA PHE A 41 7.42 3.34 19.33
C PHE A 41 7.83 2.21 20.30
N GLY A 42 8.52 1.17 19.81
CA GLY A 42 9.06 0.11 20.67
C GLY A 42 10.10 0.61 21.68
N MET A 43 10.98 1.53 21.26
CA MET A 43 11.96 2.18 22.14
C MET A 43 11.26 3.05 23.19
N TRP A 44 10.26 3.83 22.78
CA TRP A 44 9.46 4.64 23.70
C TRP A 44 8.74 3.76 24.72
N LEU A 45 8.13 2.65 24.28
CA LEU A 45 7.37 1.73 25.11
C LEU A 45 8.21 1.08 26.22
N THR A 46 9.49 0.84 25.95
CA THR A 46 10.42 0.16 26.86
C THR A 46 11.25 1.13 27.71
N GLY A 47 11.53 2.34 27.22
CA GLY A 47 12.36 3.33 27.92
C GLY A 47 11.58 4.53 28.48
N GLU A 48 11.17 5.44 27.60
CA GLU A 48 10.61 6.74 27.98
C GLU A 48 9.22 6.65 28.59
N GLY A 49 8.34 5.83 28.02
CA GLY A 49 6.95 5.67 28.44
C GLY A 49 6.81 5.26 29.91
N PRO A 50 7.49 4.18 30.38
CA PRO A 50 7.42 3.76 31.78
C PRO A 50 7.92 4.86 32.71
N THR A 51 9.03 5.52 32.35
CA THR A 51 9.64 6.61 33.13
C THR A 51 8.68 7.81 33.26
N PHE A 52 8.05 8.20 32.15
CA PHE A 52 7.08 9.28 32.13
C PHE A 52 5.89 8.98 33.05
N TRP A 53 5.26 7.80 32.90
CA TRP A 53 4.08 7.44 33.67
C TRP A 53 4.39 7.18 35.16
N GLU A 54 5.58 6.70 35.48
CA GLU A 54 6.07 6.59 36.86
C GLU A 54 6.19 7.99 37.50
N GLY A 55 6.74 8.96 36.76
CA GLY A 55 6.78 10.35 37.18
C GLY A 55 5.40 10.97 37.34
N GLN A 56 4.46 10.70 36.42
CA GLN A 56 3.08 11.16 36.53
C GLN A 56 2.37 10.55 37.73
N ARG A 57 2.55 9.24 37.99
CA ARG A 57 1.98 8.57 39.16
C ARG A 57 2.41 9.29 40.44
N ARG A 58 3.71 9.57 40.60
CA ARG A 58 4.25 10.28 41.78
C ARG A 58 3.61 11.66 41.97
N LYS A 59 3.51 12.46 40.90
CA LYS A 59 2.88 13.79 40.94
C LYS A 59 1.39 13.72 41.31
N LEU A 60 0.67 12.76 40.73
CA LEU A 60 -0.76 12.58 40.99
C LEU A 60 -1.02 12.05 42.41
N THR A 61 -0.16 11.16 42.92
CA THR A 61 -0.21 10.69 44.30
C THR A 61 0.04 11.83 45.28
N GLU A 62 1.01 12.70 45.00
CA GLU A 62 1.24 13.88 45.84
C GLU A 62 0.02 14.81 45.85
N LYS A 63 -0.58 15.07 44.69
CA LYS A 63 -1.83 15.83 44.60
C LYS A 63 -2.97 15.20 45.40
N LEU A 64 -3.12 13.87 45.34
CA LEU A 64 -4.09 13.15 46.14
C LEU A 64 -3.88 13.35 47.64
N ASN A 65 -2.61 13.32 48.10
CA ASN A 65 -2.28 13.56 49.50
C ASN A 65 -2.63 14.99 49.92
N ILE A 66 -2.35 15.99 49.07
CA ILE A 66 -2.71 17.40 49.30
C ILE A 66 -4.24 17.55 49.40
N ASP A 67 -5.00 16.98 48.44
CA ASP A 67 -6.45 17.07 48.42
C ASP A 67 -7.09 16.36 49.64
N ARG A 68 -6.51 15.23 50.08
CA ARG A 68 -6.93 14.53 51.31
C ARG A 68 -6.65 15.36 52.56
N ALA A 69 -5.48 15.98 52.64
CA ALA A 69 -5.13 16.87 53.75
C ALA A 69 -6.04 18.10 53.80
N ALA A 70 -6.40 18.68 52.65
CA ALA A 70 -7.35 19.77 52.54
C ALA A 70 -8.75 19.37 53.01
N LEU A 71 -9.24 18.19 52.59
CA LEU A 71 -10.49 17.63 53.05
C LEU A 71 -10.51 17.45 54.58
N PHE A 72 -9.45 16.85 55.14
CA PHE A 72 -9.33 16.63 56.58
C PHE A 72 -9.29 17.95 57.36
N ARG A 73 -8.52 18.93 56.89
CA ARG A 73 -8.46 20.27 57.50
C ARG A 73 -9.84 20.92 57.53
N LYS A 74 -10.60 20.85 56.43
CA LYS A 74 -11.95 21.42 56.37
C LYS A 74 -12.94 20.68 57.25
N GLN A 75 -12.81 19.35 57.39
CA GLN A 75 -13.65 18.56 58.30
C GLN A 75 -13.48 18.93 59.77
N ILE A 76 -12.26 19.30 60.19
CA ILE A 76 -11.95 19.66 61.58
C ILE A 76 -12.33 21.10 61.90
N GLN A 77 -12.34 22.00 60.91
CA GLN A 77 -12.73 23.39 61.12
C GLN A 77 -14.21 23.47 61.51
N MET A 78 -14.49 24.03 62.68
CA MET A 78 -15.85 24.41 63.08
C MET A 78 -16.17 25.80 62.53
N THR A 79 -17.39 25.96 61.99
CA THR A 79 -17.89 27.29 61.58
C THR A 79 -18.25 28.10 62.83
N ALA A 80 -18.26 29.43 62.73
CA ALA A 80 -18.63 30.34 63.83
C ALA A 80 -20.01 30.00 64.46
N ASP A 81 -20.92 29.41 63.68
CA ASP A 81 -22.25 28.97 64.13
C ASP A 81 -22.27 27.56 64.77
N GLY A 82 -21.11 26.96 65.03
CA GLY A 82 -20.97 25.60 65.59
C GLY A 82 -21.35 24.47 64.63
N ARG A 83 -21.68 24.77 63.36
CA ARG A 83 -22.05 23.78 62.33
C ARG A 83 -20.83 23.29 61.54
N PRO A 84 -20.83 22.02 61.10
CA PRO A 84 -19.78 21.50 60.22
C PRO A 84 -19.82 22.18 58.84
N PRO A 85 -18.67 22.54 58.26
CA PRO A 85 -18.60 23.21 56.97
C PRO A 85 -18.94 22.27 55.81
N SER A 86 -19.37 22.85 54.67
CA SER A 86 -19.63 22.07 53.45
C SER A 86 -18.33 21.47 52.89
N THR A 87 -18.24 20.13 52.83
CA THR A 87 -17.05 19.38 52.37
C THR A 87 -17.25 18.75 50.98
N VAL A 88 -18.30 19.15 50.26
CA VAL A 88 -18.71 18.51 49.00
C VAL A 88 -17.65 18.69 47.91
N ASP A 89 -17.06 19.88 47.79
CA ASP A 89 -16.10 20.18 46.74
C ASP A 89 -14.74 19.50 46.98
N GLU A 90 -14.30 19.44 48.24
CA GLU A 90 -13.07 18.73 48.63
C GLU A 90 -13.23 17.21 48.43
N LYS A 91 -14.40 16.65 48.77
CA LYS A 91 -14.69 15.24 48.48
C LYS A 91 -14.63 14.96 46.97
N LYS A 92 -15.22 15.83 46.14
CA LYS A 92 -15.13 15.72 44.68
C LYS A 92 -13.69 15.87 44.18
N ALA A 93 -12.88 16.74 44.78
CA ALA A 93 -11.47 16.90 44.44
C ALA A 93 -10.66 15.61 44.72
N VAL A 94 -10.82 15.04 45.92
CA VAL A 94 -10.19 13.76 46.29
C VAL A 94 -10.59 12.65 45.33
N VAL A 95 -11.88 12.49 45.03
CA VAL A 95 -12.35 11.46 44.08
C VAL A 95 -11.69 11.64 42.71
N ARG A 96 -11.63 12.87 42.18
CA ARG A 96 -10.94 13.15 40.90
C ARG A 96 -9.45 12.79 40.95
N ALA A 97 -8.76 13.13 42.03
CA ALA A 97 -7.35 12.79 42.21
C ALA A 97 -7.14 11.26 42.29
N GLU A 98 -8.01 10.53 42.99
CA GLU A 98 -7.97 9.06 43.04
C GLU A 98 -8.17 8.43 41.66
N HIS A 99 -9.12 8.94 40.87
CA HIS A 99 -9.30 8.48 39.49
C HIS A 99 -8.05 8.72 38.63
N ALA A 100 -7.40 9.88 38.79
CA ALA A 100 -6.19 10.19 38.05
C ALA A 100 -5.03 9.25 38.42
N VAL A 101 -4.84 8.96 39.71
CA VAL A 101 -3.83 7.98 40.17
C VAL A 101 -4.11 6.59 39.61
N ARG A 102 -5.37 6.12 39.69
CA ARG A 102 -5.78 4.82 39.12
C ARG A 102 -5.53 4.74 37.61
N HIS A 103 -5.76 5.84 36.89
CA HIS A 103 -5.48 5.90 35.45
C HIS A 103 -3.98 5.76 35.17
N ALA A 104 -3.13 6.50 35.87
CA ALA A 104 -1.67 6.38 35.70
C ALA A 104 -1.15 4.97 36.03
N GLU A 105 -1.68 4.34 37.08
CA GLU A 105 -1.37 2.94 37.42
C GLU A 105 -1.85 1.96 36.34
N HIS A 106 -3.04 2.17 35.78
CA HIS A 106 -3.55 1.37 34.68
C HIS A 106 -2.66 1.50 33.44
N CYS A 107 -2.29 2.72 33.06
CA CYS A 107 -1.37 2.96 31.96
C CYS A 107 -0.03 2.24 32.18
N LEU A 108 0.54 2.28 33.39
CA LEU A 108 1.77 1.54 33.71
C LEU A 108 1.61 0.02 33.56
N ARG A 109 0.46 -0.54 33.97
CA ARG A 109 0.19 -1.98 33.79
C ARG A 109 0.07 -2.35 32.32
N GLU A 110 -0.69 -1.58 31.54
CA GLU A 110 -0.82 -1.81 30.10
C GLU A 110 0.53 -1.66 29.40
N LEU A 111 1.33 -0.65 29.77
CA LEU A 111 2.64 -0.43 29.16
C LEU A 111 3.57 -1.63 29.37
N ARG A 112 3.57 -2.23 30.57
CA ARG A 112 4.33 -3.47 30.84
C ARG A 112 3.83 -4.63 30.00
N ARG A 113 2.51 -4.82 29.91
CA ARG A 113 1.91 -5.86 29.07
C ARG A 113 2.30 -5.68 27.60
N TRP A 114 2.13 -4.47 27.08
CA TRP A 114 2.47 -4.13 25.70
C TRP A 114 3.97 -4.22 25.45
N SER A 115 4.84 -3.93 26.42
CA SER A 115 6.29 -4.04 26.21
C SER A 115 6.74 -5.45 25.78
N ILE A 116 6.01 -6.49 26.23
CA ILE A 116 6.25 -7.89 25.86
C ILE A 116 5.56 -8.22 24.54
N GLU A 117 4.26 -7.94 24.41
CA GLU A 117 3.48 -8.29 23.22
C GLU A 117 3.95 -7.53 21.97
N TYR A 118 4.38 -6.28 22.14
CA TYR A 118 4.81 -5.43 21.04
C TYR A 118 6.05 -5.97 20.33
N GLN A 119 6.98 -6.62 21.04
CA GLN A 119 8.14 -7.24 20.39
C GLN A 119 7.72 -8.35 19.41
N ARG A 120 6.71 -9.13 19.79
CA ARG A 120 6.13 -10.16 18.91
C ARG A 120 5.43 -9.53 17.70
N VAL A 121 4.62 -8.49 17.93
CA VAL A 121 3.92 -7.77 16.86
C VAL A 121 4.91 -7.11 15.90
N LEU A 122 5.97 -6.49 16.42
CA LEU A 122 7.03 -5.87 15.64
C LEU A 122 7.79 -6.89 14.78
N ALA A 123 8.07 -8.07 15.32
CA ALA A 123 8.69 -9.16 14.55
C ALA A 123 7.78 -9.64 13.40
N GLN A 124 6.48 -9.79 13.65
CA GLN A 124 5.49 -10.15 12.61
C GLN A 124 5.37 -9.06 11.55
N PHE A 125 5.34 -7.80 11.97
CA PHE A 125 5.33 -6.65 11.07
C PHE A 125 6.56 -6.64 10.15
N ARG A 126 7.78 -6.79 10.71
CA ARG A 126 9.02 -6.89 9.92
C ARG A 126 8.99 -8.07 8.95
N ALA A 127 8.53 -9.24 9.40
CA ALA A 127 8.40 -10.42 8.54
C ALA A 127 7.42 -10.18 7.38
N GLY A 128 6.29 -9.50 7.63
CA GLY A 128 5.32 -9.14 6.60
C GLY A 128 5.83 -8.10 5.59
N MET A 129 6.70 -7.19 6.03
CA MET A 129 7.30 -6.16 5.17
C MET A 129 8.50 -6.67 4.35
N GLY A 130 9.14 -7.77 4.77
CA GLY A 130 10.32 -8.34 4.11
C GLY A 130 10.14 -8.63 2.60
N PRO A 131 9.06 -9.29 2.16
CA PRO A 131 8.80 -9.51 0.74
C PRO A 131 8.64 -8.20 -0.06
N LEU A 132 8.00 -7.19 0.54
CA LEU A 132 7.79 -5.90 -0.11
C LEU A 132 9.12 -5.15 -0.28
N SER A 133 10.00 -5.17 0.74
CA SER A 133 11.37 -4.64 0.62
C SER A 133 12.13 -5.37 -0.48
N THR A 134 12.11 -6.71 -0.48
CA THR A 134 12.79 -7.53 -1.49
C THR A 134 12.32 -7.20 -2.91
N TYR A 135 11.01 -6.95 -3.09
CA TYR A 135 10.46 -6.56 -4.38
C TYR A 135 11.01 -5.21 -4.87
N VAL A 136 11.06 -4.22 -3.98
CA VAL A 136 11.60 -2.89 -4.29
C VAL A 136 13.11 -2.94 -4.59
N ASP A 137 13.86 -3.73 -3.81
CA ASP A 137 15.33 -3.74 -3.86
C ASP A 137 15.91 -4.65 -4.95
N GLN A 138 15.21 -5.72 -5.32
CA GLN A 138 15.74 -6.74 -6.26
C GLN A 138 14.93 -6.82 -7.55
N ILE A 139 13.61 -6.87 -7.44
CA ILE A 139 12.73 -7.16 -8.59
C ILE A 139 12.60 -5.91 -9.47
N VAL A 140 12.43 -4.74 -8.88
CA VAL A 140 12.32 -3.50 -9.66
C VAL A 140 13.59 -3.19 -10.46
N PRO A 141 14.81 -3.23 -9.90
CA PRO A 141 16.03 -3.02 -10.69
C PRO A 141 16.17 -4.00 -11.85
N ALA A 142 15.84 -5.29 -11.63
CA ALA A 142 15.85 -6.29 -12.69
C ALA A 142 14.83 -5.97 -13.80
N ALA A 143 13.61 -5.56 -13.44
CA ALA A 143 12.60 -5.13 -14.38
C ALA A 143 13.02 -3.89 -15.18
N VAL A 144 13.66 -2.92 -14.53
CA VAL A 144 14.21 -1.72 -15.20
C VAL A 144 15.28 -2.10 -16.23
N ILE A 145 16.16 -3.05 -15.92
CA ILE A 145 17.17 -3.56 -16.88
C ILE A 145 16.49 -4.24 -18.07
N ALA A 146 15.47 -5.07 -17.82
CA ALA A 146 14.71 -5.73 -18.88
C ALA A 146 14.00 -4.72 -19.80
N LEU A 147 13.39 -3.68 -19.22
CA LEU A 147 12.75 -2.61 -19.98
C LEU A 147 13.76 -1.82 -20.83
N ASN A 148 14.98 -1.56 -20.33
CA ASN A 148 16.03 -0.92 -21.13
C ASN A 148 16.43 -1.78 -22.33
N ARG A 149 16.66 -3.08 -22.12
CA ARG A 149 17.00 -4.01 -23.21
C ARG A 149 15.91 -4.09 -24.28
N MET A 150 14.64 -4.04 -23.86
CA MET A 150 13.51 -4.03 -24.77
C MET A 150 13.40 -2.72 -25.56
N ALA A 151 13.70 -1.57 -24.93
CA ALA A 151 13.77 -0.29 -25.64
C ALA A 151 14.90 -0.29 -26.68
N GLU A 152 16.10 -0.76 -26.29
CA GLU A 152 17.26 -0.87 -27.19
C GLU A 152 17.00 -1.77 -28.40
N SER A 153 16.31 -2.90 -28.22
CA SER A 153 15.99 -3.82 -29.32
C SER A 153 14.98 -3.24 -30.31
N ILE A 154 14.01 -2.46 -29.82
CA ILE A 154 13.05 -1.75 -30.67
C ILE A 154 13.74 -0.63 -31.44
N ASP A 155 14.59 0.17 -30.79
CA ASP A 155 15.34 1.24 -31.46
C ASP A 155 16.28 0.68 -32.54
N ALA A 156 16.93 -0.46 -32.27
CA ALA A 156 17.76 -1.15 -33.26
C ALA A 156 16.94 -1.66 -34.46
N TYR A 157 15.72 -2.17 -34.21
CA TYR A 157 14.82 -2.63 -35.27
C TYR A 157 14.32 -1.47 -36.14
N ILE A 158 13.93 -0.35 -35.53
CA ILE A 158 13.52 0.86 -36.26
C ILE A 158 14.67 1.40 -37.11
N SER A 159 15.90 1.39 -36.58
CA SER A 159 17.08 1.90 -37.28
C SER A 159 17.55 1.02 -38.44
N THR A 160 17.18 -0.27 -38.44
CA THR A 160 17.56 -1.25 -39.48
C THR A 160 16.43 -1.56 -40.46
N ALA A 161 15.22 -1.04 -40.23
CA ALA A 161 14.13 -1.16 -41.18
C ALA A 161 14.49 -0.44 -42.49
N PRO A 162 14.55 -1.15 -43.64
CA PRO A 162 14.78 -0.48 -44.92
C PRO A 162 13.63 0.48 -45.16
N ALA A 163 13.95 1.71 -45.58
CA ALA A 163 12.94 2.64 -46.08
C ALA A 163 12.10 1.88 -47.11
N ALA A 164 10.79 1.80 -46.87
CA ALA A 164 9.87 1.25 -47.85
C ALA A 164 10.13 2.00 -49.16
N VAL A 165 10.69 1.28 -50.14
CA VAL A 165 10.94 1.80 -51.46
C VAL A 165 9.56 2.10 -52.02
N ASP A 166 9.23 3.38 -52.17
CA ASP A 166 7.99 3.84 -52.78
C ASP A 166 7.83 3.14 -54.13
N ASP A 167 6.83 2.27 -54.20
CA ASP A 167 6.37 1.58 -55.40
C ASP A 167 5.72 2.61 -56.34
N THR A 168 6.55 3.45 -56.96
CA THR A 168 6.16 4.40 -58.01
C THR A 168 6.58 3.92 -59.40
N ALA A 169 6.93 2.64 -59.55
CA ALA A 169 7.42 2.07 -60.79
C ALA A 169 6.54 0.91 -61.29
N GLN A 170 5.23 1.13 -61.45
CA GLN A 170 4.35 0.23 -62.21
C GLN A 170 3.08 0.95 -62.69
N THR A 171 3.21 2.00 -63.51
CA THR A 171 2.07 2.53 -64.30
C THR A 171 2.48 3.04 -65.69
N ALA A 172 3.55 2.49 -66.26
CA ALA A 172 3.95 2.79 -67.64
C ALA A 172 4.35 1.49 -68.35
N GLY A 173 3.35 0.74 -68.77
CA GLY A 173 3.54 -0.55 -69.43
C GLY A 173 2.24 -1.05 -70.05
N ASP A 174 1.94 -0.49 -71.22
CA ASP A 174 1.33 -1.19 -72.35
C ASP A 174 -0.20 -1.42 -72.37
N GLN A 175 -0.89 -0.44 -72.96
CA GLN A 175 -2.20 -0.65 -73.59
C GLN A 175 -1.98 -0.91 -75.09
N THR A 176 -2.24 -2.13 -75.57
CA THR A 176 -2.76 -2.34 -76.93
C THR A 176 -3.60 -3.62 -77.02
N ALA A 177 -4.92 -3.40 -77.10
CA ALA A 177 -5.94 -4.09 -77.90
C ALA A 177 -5.81 -5.60 -78.22
N ILE A 178 -6.79 -6.40 -77.78
CA ILE A 178 -7.56 -7.45 -78.51
C ILE A 178 -8.81 -7.75 -77.63
N ARG A 179 -10.02 -7.26 -77.96
CA ARG A 179 -11.08 -7.79 -78.84
C ARG A 179 -11.91 -8.96 -78.24
N ASP A 180 -13.16 -8.61 -77.91
CA ASP A 180 -14.42 -9.37 -77.69
C ASP A 180 -14.41 -10.83 -77.19
N PRO A 181 -15.22 -11.14 -76.14
CA PRO A 181 -15.53 -12.51 -75.73
C PRO A 181 -16.85 -12.98 -76.36
N ALA A 182 -16.82 -14.07 -77.12
CA ALA A 182 -18.01 -14.80 -77.52
C ALA A 182 -17.76 -16.32 -77.51
N SER A 183 -18.73 -17.05 -76.93
CA SER A 183 -18.87 -18.52 -76.85
C SER A 183 -17.99 -19.17 -75.77
N ALA A 184 -18.41 -20.13 -74.94
CA ALA A 184 -19.65 -20.90 -74.81
C ALA A 184 -19.44 -21.90 -73.64
N GLN A 185 -20.54 -22.26 -72.96
CA GLN A 185 -20.78 -23.52 -72.22
C GLN A 185 -20.05 -23.85 -70.89
N GLN A 186 -20.82 -23.84 -69.79
CA GLN A 186 -20.89 -24.91 -68.76
C GLN A 186 -21.54 -26.18 -69.35
N PRO A 187 -21.58 -27.39 -68.71
CA PRO A 187 -21.47 -27.77 -67.29
C PRO A 187 -20.47 -28.96 -67.11
N ASP A 188 -20.27 -29.69 -66.01
CA ASP A 188 -21.20 -30.37 -65.10
C ASP A 188 -20.42 -31.11 -63.98
N GLN A 189 -21.12 -31.31 -62.86
CA GLN A 189 -21.01 -32.36 -61.82
C GLN A 189 -19.73 -33.21 -61.68
N SER A 190 -19.28 -33.39 -60.42
CA SER A 190 -19.18 -34.73 -59.80
C SER A 190 -18.62 -34.71 -58.37
N MET A 191 -19.52 -35.04 -57.44
CA MET A 191 -19.34 -35.97 -56.30
C MET A 191 -18.50 -35.63 -55.06
N ARG A 192 -19.24 -35.80 -53.94
CA ARG A 192 -18.90 -36.56 -52.70
C ARG A 192 -17.90 -35.91 -51.74
N ARG A 193 -17.97 -36.12 -50.42
CA ARG A 193 -18.84 -36.88 -49.49
C ARG A 193 -18.27 -36.65 -48.08
N GLY A 194 -19.11 -36.69 -47.06
CA GLY A 194 -18.75 -36.90 -45.65
C GLY A 194 -18.96 -35.61 -44.85
N GLY A 195 -19.93 -35.52 -43.93
CA GLY A 195 -20.07 -36.39 -42.75
C GLY A 195 -18.94 -36.00 -41.79
N SER A 196 -19.15 -35.50 -40.59
CA SER A 196 -20.15 -35.88 -39.60
C SER A 196 -20.06 -34.94 -38.39
N ASP A 197 -21.20 -34.79 -37.71
CA ASP A 197 -21.41 -34.49 -36.29
C ASP A 197 -20.21 -34.22 -35.37
N ALA A 198 -20.30 -33.16 -34.57
CA ALA A 198 -20.20 -33.26 -33.10
C ALA A 198 -20.84 -32.04 -32.39
N ARG A 199 -21.59 -32.37 -31.35
CA ARG A 199 -22.57 -31.61 -30.56
C ARG A 199 -21.90 -30.78 -29.43
N PRO A 200 -22.55 -29.71 -28.91
CA PRO A 200 -21.97 -28.91 -27.83
C PRO A 200 -22.25 -29.53 -26.44
N GLU A 201 -21.24 -29.57 -25.59
CA GLU A 201 -21.37 -29.89 -24.16
C GLU A 201 -21.18 -28.63 -23.31
N ASN A 202 -22.05 -28.47 -22.32
CA ASN A 202 -21.87 -27.58 -21.17
C ASN A 202 -22.43 -28.28 -19.90
N PRO A 203 -22.02 -27.86 -18.68
CA PRO A 203 -21.73 -28.74 -17.53
C PRO A 203 -22.88 -28.82 -16.51
N PRO A 204 -22.72 -29.50 -15.35
CA PRO A 204 -22.25 -28.85 -14.09
C PRO A 204 -21.39 -29.77 -13.18
N ASN A 205 -20.36 -29.27 -12.49
CA ASN A 205 -20.32 -28.66 -11.14
C ASN A 205 -20.56 -29.64 -9.96
N GLU A 206 -19.47 -30.00 -9.27
CA GLU A 206 -19.38 -30.39 -7.84
C GLU A 206 -18.18 -29.68 -7.21
#